data_AF-A0AAT9JSJ3-F1
#
_entry.id   AF-A0AAT9JSJ3-F1
#
_cell.length_a   1.000
_cell.length_b   1.000
_cell.length_c   1.000
_cell.angle_alpha   90.00
_cell.angle_beta   90.00
_cell.angle_gamma   90.00
#
_symmetry.space_group_name_H-M   'P 1'
#
loop_
_entity.id
_entity.type
_entity.pdbx_description
1 polymer ?
#
loop_
_entity_poly.entity_id
_entity_poly.type
_entity_poly.pdbx_seq_one_letter_code
_entity_poly.pdbx_strand_id
1 'polypeptide(L)'
;MLRQRRLRFPDAPITPVRYTPGQPTVLNQLKPMTEADKAAMRMSGTMDMMGDRGKAFAAAMIPHHEMAIAMAEDALAKSSDSFVRSISWDIIRTQSNEIRRLRGLL
;
A
#
# COMPACT_ATOMS: atom_id res chain seq x y z
N MET A 1 -11.74 4.61 -8.45
CA MET A 1 -10.38 4.06 -8.72
C MET A 1 -10.38 2.84 -9.64
N LEU A 2 -11.20 1.80 -9.39
CA LEU A 2 -11.17 0.57 -10.19
C LEU A 2 -11.43 0.75 -11.70
N ARG A 3 -12.35 1.65 -12.08
CA ARG A 3 -12.63 1.95 -13.51
C ARG A 3 -11.42 2.58 -14.22
N GLN A 4 -10.79 3.57 -13.59
CA GLN A 4 -9.58 4.24 -14.09
C GLN A 4 -8.40 3.25 -14.19
N ARG A 5 -8.26 2.36 -13.20
CA ARG A 5 -7.22 1.32 -13.20
C ARG A 5 -7.37 0.36 -14.37
N ARG A 6 -8.58 -0.11 -14.68
CA ARG A 6 -8.81 -1.02 -15.82
C ARG A 6 -8.54 -0.36 -17.16
N LEU A 7 -8.83 0.94 -17.30
CA LEU A 7 -8.56 1.68 -18.54
C LEU A 7 -7.07 1.88 -18.79
N ARG A 8 -6.29 2.14 -17.72
CA ARG A 8 -4.85 2.45 -17.83
C ARG A 8 -3.94 1.24 -17.74
N PHE A 9 -4.39 0.20 -17.04
CA PHE A 9 -3.66 -1.06 -16.84
C PHE A 9 -4.56 -2.24 -17.21
N PRO A 10 -4.88 -2.41 -18.51
CA PRO A 10 -5.76 -3.48 -18.97
C PRO A 10 -5.18 -4.86 -18.67
N ASP A 11 -3.86 -5.01 -18.80
CA ASP A 11 -3.16 -6.29 -18.63
C ASP A 11 -2.78 -6.59 -17.18
N ALA A 12 -2.98 -5.63 -16.25
CA ALA A 12 -2.64 -5.85 -14.86
C ALA A 12 -3.63 -6.85 -14.22
N PRO A 13 -3.16 -7.89 -13.53
CA PRO A 13 -4.02 -8.90 -12.92
C PRO A 13 -4.91 -8.28 -11.83
N ILE A 14 -6.20 -8.61 -11.82
CA ILE A 14 -7.15 -8.15 -10.79
C ILE A 14 -7.10 -9.01 -9.51
N THR A 15 -6.30 -10.08 -9.53
CA THR A 15 -6.07 -10.98 -8.42
C THR A 15 -4.79 -10.61 -7.67
N PRO A 16 -4.70 -10.90 -6.35
CA PRO A 16 -3.45 -10.74 -5.62
C PRO A 16 -2.33 -11.57 -6.25
N VAL A 17 -1.16 -10.95 -6.41
CA VAL A 17 0.05 -11.58 -6.98
C VAL A 17 1.16 -11.61 -5.94
N ARG A 18 2.02 -12.63 -6.03
CA ARG A 18 3.17 -12.78 -5.14
C ARG A 18 4.24 -11.74 -5.49
N TYR A 19 4.75 -11.05 -4.47
CA TYR A 19 5.97 -10.27 -4.57
C TYR A 19 7.19 -11.15 -4.26
N THR A 20 8.21 -11.10 -5.10
CA THR A 20 9.49 -11.78 -4.86
C THR A 20 10.55 -10.72 -4.55
N PRO A 21 11.06 -10.67 -3.31
CA PRO A 21 12.11 -9.72 -2.94
C PRO A 21 13.33 -9.83 -3.86
N GLY A 22 13.88 -8.69 -4.27
CA GLY A 22 15.06 -8.62 -5.13
C GLY A 22 14.80 -8.93 -6.61
N GLN A 23 13.56 -9.25 -7.02
CA GLN A 23 13.20 -9.40 -8.43
C GLN A 23 12.32 -8.23 -8.92
N PRO A 24 12.55 -7.74 -10.15
CA PRO A 24 11.65 -6.79 -10.78
C PRO A 24 10.23 -7.37 -10.87
N THR A 25 9.25 -6.60 -10.42
CA THR A 25 7.84 -6.98 -10.56
C THR A 25 7.38 -6.66 -11.99
N VAL A 26 7.63 -7.58 -12.92
CA VAL A 26 7.22 -7.47 -14.33
C VAL A 26 5.98 -8.30 -14.61
N LEU A 27 5.08 -7.79 -15.45
CA LEU A 27 3.75 -8.36 -15.71
C LEU A 27 3.77 -9.86 -16.08
N ASN A 28 4.75 -10.27 -16.89
CA ASN A 28 4.90 -11.66 -17.34
C ASN A 28 5.50 -12.62 -16.30
N GLN A 29 5.99 -12.12 -15.17
CA GLN A 29 6.52 -12.92 -14.06
C GLN A 29 5.58 -12.96 -12.86
N LEU A 30 4.41 -12.31 -12.96
CA LEU A 30 3.42 -12.29 -11.89
C LEU A 30 2.79 -13.67 -11.69
N LYS A 31 2.85 -14.18 -10.46
CA LYS A 31 2.18 -15.41 -10.06
C LYS A 31 1.04 -15.09 -9.10
N PRO A 32 -0.17 -15.65 -9.28
CA PRO A 32 -1.24 -15.53 -8.30
C PRO A 32 -0.78 -16.02 -6.92
N MET A 33 -1.26 -15.36 -5.87
CA MET A 33 -1.01 -15.80 -4.50
C MET A 33 -1.75 -17.10 -4.19
N THR A 34 -1.13 -17.99 -3.42
CA THR A 34 -1.79 -19.19 -2.90
C THR A 34 -2.75 -18.85 -1.75
N GLU A 35 -3.63 -19.78 -1.36
CA GLU A 35 -4.46 -19.58 -0.15
C GLU A 35 -3.61 -19.37 1.11
N ALA A 36 -2.48 -20.09 1.22
CA ALA A 36 -1.54 -19.93 2.33
C ALA A 36 -0.92 -18.52 2.35
N ASP A 37 -0.52 -18.01 1.18
CA ASP A 37 0.01 -16.64 1.06
C ASP A 37 -1.05 -15.60 1.46
N LYS A 38 -2.31 -15.79 1.02
CA LYS A 38 -3.43 -14.91 1.38
C LYS A 38 -3.78 -14.99 2.87
N ALA A 39 -3.63 -16.16 3.50
CA ALA A 39 -3.85 -16.32 4.93
C ALA A 39 -2.77 -15.58 5.75
N ALA A 40 -1.50 -15.71 5.34
CA ALA A 40 -0.39 -14.99 5.98
C ALA A 40 -0.56 -13.46 5.92
N MET A 41 -1.12 -12.93 4.83
CA MET A 41 -1.36 -11.48 4.68
C MET A 41 -2.50 -10.92 5.53
N ARG A 42 -3.44 -11.74 6.01
CA ARG A 42 -4.63 -11.25 6.72
C ARG A 42 -4.35 -10.71 8.12
N MET A 43 -3.14 -10.91 8.67
CA MET A 43 -2.74 -10.45 10.02
C MET A 43 -3.83 -10.69 11.08
N SER A 44 -4.57 -11.80 10.94
CA SER A 44 -5.83 -12.08 11.65
C SER A 44 -5.65 -12.30 13.16
N GLY A 45 -4.41 -12.50 13.64
CA GLY A 45 -4.13 -12.91 15.01
C GLY A 45 -3.66 -11.81 15.96
N THR A 46 -3.30 -10.61 15.48
CA THR A 46 -2.57 -9.62 16.29
C THR A 46 -3.41 -8.45 16.79
N MET A 47 -4.65 -8.27 16.32
CA MET A 47 -5.46 -7.10 16.69
C MET A 47 -6.33 -7.29 17.94
N ASP A 48 -6.61 -8.53 18.36
CA ASP A 48 -7.49 -8.81 19.52
C ASP A 48 -6.76 -8.73 20.88
N MET A 49 -5.43 -8.63 20.87
CA MET A 49 -4.59 -8.67 22.09
C MET A 49 -4.17 -7.30 22.62
N MET A 50 -4.49 -6.19 21.93
CA MET A 50 -4.16 -4.84 22.38
C MET A 50 -5.39 -4.17 23.02
N GLY A 51 -5.31 -3.88 24.32
CA GLY A 51 -6.40 -3.32 25.13
C GLY A 51 -7.02 -2.01 24.62
N ASP A 52 -6.30 -1.24 23.79
CA ASP A 52 -6.84 -0.07 23.07
C ASP A 52 -6.69 -0.26 21.55
N ARG A 53 -7.82 -0.55 20.89
CA ARG A 53 -7.89 -0.75 19.44
C ARG A 53 -7.48 0.49 18.64
N GLY A 54 -7.69 1.70 19.19
CA GLY A 54 -7.28 2.96 18.56
C GLY A 54 -5.76 3.11 18.54
N LYS A 55 -5.10 2.81 19.67
CA LYS A 55 -3.63 2.78 19.76
C LYS A 55 -3.01 1.70 18.89
N ALA A 56 -3.60 0.50 18.89
CA ALA A 56 -3.14 -0.59 18.03
C ALA A 56 -3.23 -0.22 16.54
N PHE A 57 -4.35 0.38 16.14
CA PHE A 57 -4.53 0.90 14.78
C PHE A 57 -3.51 1.98 14.46
N ALA A 58 -3.32 2.96 15.34
CA ALA A 58 -2.35 4.04 15.13
C ALA A 58 -0.91 3.52 15.00
N ALA A 59 -0.50 2.60 15.89
CA ALA A 59 0.82 1.98 15.86
C ALA A 59 1.07 1.19 14.58
N ALA A 60 0.05 0.54 14.01
CA ALA A 60 0.15 -0.17 12.73
C ALA A 60 0.12 0.77 11.51
N MET A 61 -0.70 1.83 11.54
CA MET A 61 -0.91 2.70 10.39
C MET A 61 0.18 3.73 10.17
N ILE A 62 0.90 4.17 11.21
CA ILE A 62 2.05 5.05 11.05
C ILE A 62 3.11 4.45 10.10
N PRO A 63 3.69 3.26 10.38
CA PRO A 63 4.71 2.69 9.49
C PRO A 63 4.15 2.29 8.12
N HIS A 64 2.87 1.90 8.04
CA HIS A 64 2.19 1.64 6.77
C HIS A 64 2.13 2.91 5.89
N HIS A 65 1.77 4.06 6.47
CA HIS A 65 1.75 5.35 5.76
C HIS A 65 3.16 5.84 5.41
N GLU A 66 4.15 5.65 6.28
CA GLU A 66 5.55 6.01 5.99
C GLU A 66 6.07 5.26 4.75
N MET A 67 5.77 3.96 4.63
CA MET A 67 6.11 3.18 3.43
C MET A 67 5.37 3.70 2.18
N ALA A 68 4.08 4.01 2.30
CA ALA A 68 3.29 4.53 1.19
C ALA A 68 3.80 5.91 0.70
N ILE A 69 4.25 6.77 1.61
CA ILE A 69 4.89 8.06 1.28
C ILE A 69 6.19 7.82 0.52
N ALA A 70 7.07 6.94 1.01
CA ALA A 70 8.32 6.61 0.33
C ALA A 70 8.09 6.09 -1.10
N MET A 71 7.09 5.23 -1.31
CA MET A 71 6.70 4.75 -2.64
C MET A 71 6.13 5.88 -3.52
N ALA A 72 5.35 6.78 -2.95
CA ALA A 72 4.76 7.90 -3.67
C ALA A 72 5.84 8.93 -4.10
N GLU A 73 6.83 9.20 -3.26
CA GLU A 73 7.99 10.02 -3.58
C GLU A 73 8.78 9.42 -4.75
N ASP A 74 9.05 8.11 -4.71
CA ASP A 74 9.74 7.40 -5.79
C ASP A 74 8.97 7.48 -7.11
N ALA A 75 7.66 7.24 -7.06
CA ALA A 75 6.78 7.36 -8.23
C ALA A 75 6.70 8.81 -8.76
N LEU A 76 6.72 9.81 -7.88
CA LEU A 76 6.73 11.22 -8.26
C LEU A 76 8.05 11.61 -8.94
N ALA A 77 9.17 11.05 -8.51
CA ALA A 77 10.48 11.31 -9.09
C ALA A 77 10.67 10.60 -10.45
N LYS A 78 10.19 9.36 -10.59
CA LYS A 78 10.46 8.51 -11.76
C LYS A 78 9.40 8.59 -12.85
N SER A 79 8.17 8.98 -12.55
CA SER A 79 7.09 8.97 -13.52
C SER A 79 7.00 10.26 -14.34
N SER A 80 6.85 10.12 -15.65
CA SER A 80 6.47 11.19 -16.58
C SER A 80 4.95 11.33 -16.74
N ASP A 81 4.16 10.44 -16.14
CA ASP A 81 2.71 10.41 -16.25
C ASP A 81 2.07 11.41 -15.27
N SER A 82 1.40 12.44 -15.78
CA SER A 82 0.80 13.51 -14.97
C SER A 82 -0.23 13.02 -13.95
N PHE A 83 -0.97 11.95 -14.26
CA PHE A 83 -1.95 11.39 -13.34
C PHE A 83 -1.27 10.63 -12.20
N VAL A 84 -0.22 9.84 -12.51
CA VAL A 84 0.57 9.15 -11.48
C VAL A 84 1.21 10.17 -10.54
N ARG A 85 1.81 11.22 -11.11
CA ARG A 85 2.40 12.32 -10.34
C ARG A 85 1.37 13.01 -9.44
N SER A 86 0.16 13.27 -9.96
CA SER A 86 -0.92 13.87 -9.17
C SER A 86 -1.32 13.00 -7.98
N ILE A 87 -1.50 11.68 -8.20
CA ILE A 87 -1.85 10.75 -7.12
C ILE A 87 -0.71 10.65 -6.11
N SER A 88 0.54 10.57 -6.56
CA SER A 88 1.70 10.54 -5.67
C SER A 88 1.74 11.77 -4.76
N TRP A 89 1.52 12.96 -5.33
CA TRP A 89 1.49 14.19 -4.54
C TRP A 89 0.35 14.20 -3.52
N ASP A 90 -0.85 13.74 -3.91
CA ASP A 90 -1.98 13.62 -2.99
C ASP A 90 -1.67 12.62 -1.86
N ILE A 91 -1.10 11.46 -2.16
CA ILE A 91 -0.68 10.47 -1.15
C ILE A 91 0.30 11.07 -0.15
N ILE A 92 1.36 11.74 -0.62
CA ILE A 92 2.36 12.35 0.25
C ILE A 92 1.69 13.34 1.19
N ARG A 93 0.85 14.24 0.65
CA ARG A 93 0.17 15.27 1.43
C ARG A 93 -0.81 14.69 2.44
N THR A 94 -1.70 13.79 2.01
CA THR A 94 -2.77 13.28 2.89
C THR A 94 -2.21 12.37 3.96
N GLN A 95 -1.35 11.42 3.60
CA GLN A 95 -0.82 10.43 4.54
C GLN A 95 0.17 11.06 5.54
N SER A 96 0.91 12.11 5.14
CA SER A 96 1.71 12.91 6.10
C SER A 96 0.84 13.60 7.15
N ASN A 97 -0.35 14.07 6.77
CA ASN A 97 -1.30 14.67 7.70
C ASN A 97 -1.94 13.62 8.61
N GLU A 98 -2.24 12.44 8.08
CA GLU A 98 -2.78 11.31 8.83
C GLU A 98 -1.78 10.81 9.87
N ILE A 99 -0.49 10.68 9.54
CA ILE A 99 0.57 10.35 10.51
C ILE A 99 0.54 11.31 11.71
N ARG A 100 0.39 12.62 11.49
CA ARG A 100 0.33 13.59 12.62
C ARG A 100 -0.89 13.36 13.50
N ARG A 101 -2.04 13.00 12.92
CA ARG A 101 -3.25 12.68 13.68
C ARG A 101 -3.09 11.37 14.46
N LEU A 102 -2.52 10.35 13.83
CA LEU A 102 -2.29 9.02 14.44
C LEU A 102 -1.28 9.09 15.59
N ARG A 103 -0.22 9.90 15.46
CA ARG A 103 0.75 10.13 16.56
C ARG A 103 0.09 10.78 17.79
N GLY A 104 -0.99 11.53 17.60
CA GLY A 104 -1.78 12.07 18.72
C GLY A 104 -2.66 11.06 19.44
N LEU A 105 -2.81 9.83 18.90
CA LEU A 105 -3.57 8.75 19.52
C LEU A 105 -2.70 7.81 20.36
N LEU A 106 -1.37 7.87 20.22
CA LEU A 106 -0.41 7.04 20.96
C LEU A 106 -0.12 7.64 22.34
#